data_AF-A0A1R1XPQ1-F1
#
_entry.id   AF-A0A1R1XPQ1-F1
#
_cell.length_a   1.000
_cell.length_b   1.000
_cell.length_c   1.000
_cell.angle_alpha   90.00
_cell.angle_beta   90.00
_cell.angle_gamma   90.00
#
_symmetry.space_group_name_H-M   'P 1'
#
loop_
_entity.id
_entity.type
_entity.pdbx_description
1 polymer ?
#
loop_
_entity_poly.entity_id
_entity_poly.type
_entity_poly.pdbx_seq_one_letter_code
_entity_poly.pdbx_strand_id
1 'polypeptide(L)'
;MYQTKKLEEDITVVNIPNLGDVDIHTLLDLIKDTLEPISEIIDISALCRKGLTEFLPYGVKILLRKKSVDTIIPSFLDYEYGKINIFYRGYKEACSYCKQEGHWNSGCEFLKNKSRKN
;
A
#
# COMPACT_ATOMS: atom_id res chain seq x y z
N MET A 1 17.24 -15.04 31.97
CA MET A 1 17.49 -13.84 31.15
C MET A 1 16.28 -13.64 30.25
N TYR A 2 15.45 -12.64 30.52
CA TYR A 2 14.38 -12.26 29.59
C TYR A 2 14.96 -11.26 28.61
N GLN A 3 15.15 -11.67 27.37
CA GLN A 3 15.57 -10.78 26.29
C GLN A 3 14.29 -10.23 25.67
N THR A 4 14.02 -8.94 25.89
CA THR A 4 12.97 -8.21 25.15
C THR A 4 13.44 -8.11 23.70
N LYS A 5 13.04 -9.07 22.85
CA LYS A 5 13.18 -8.91 21.40
C LYS A 5 12.38 -7.66 21.03
N LYS A 6 13.05 -6.63 20.51
CA LYS A 6 12.39 -5.44 19.98
C LYS A 6 11.45 -5.89 18.85
N LEU A 7 10.15 -5.94 19.12
CA LEU A 7 9.14 -6.22 18.09
C LEU A 7 9.16 -5.17 16.95
N GLU A 8 9.75 -4.00 17.21
CA GLU A 8 9.69 -2.83 16.33
C GLU A 8 10.44 -2.99 14.99
N GLU A 9 11.45 -3.85 14.91
CA GLU A 9 12.30 -3.93 13.69
C GLU A 9 11.59 -4.67 12.53
N ASP A 10 10.63 -5.55 12.83
CA ASP A 10 9.94 -6.37 11.83
C ASP A 10 8.54 -5.84 11.46
N ILE A 11 8.04 -4.83 12.18
CA ILE A 11 6.70 -4.27 11.98
C ILE A 11 6.76 -3.10 11.01
N THR A 12 5.91 -3.15 9.99
CA THR A 12 5.78 -2.09 8.98
C THR A 12 4.33 -1.67 8.84
N VAL A 13 4.11 -0.35 8.80
CA VAL A 13 2.80 0.22 8.49
C VAL A 13 2.73 0.53 7.00
N VAL A 14 1.79 -0.10 6.32
CA VAL A 14 1.45 0.18 4.92
C VAL A 14 0.23 1.07 4.88
N ASN A 15 0.28 2.13 4.08
CA ASN A 15 -0.79 3.08 3.87
C ASN A 15 -1.30 2.96 2.44
N ILE A 16 -2.61 2.85 2.28
CA ILE A 16 -3.28 2.89 0.99
C ILE A 16 -4.03 4.24 0.92
N PRO A 17 -3.55 5.20 0.12
CA PRO A 17 -4.12 6.54 0.11
C PRO A 17 -5.44 6.59 -0.61
N ASN A 18 -5.68 5.73 -1.60
CA ASN A 18 -6.92 5.65 -2.33
C ASN A 18 -7.13 4.22 -2.86
N LEU A 19 -8.32 3.70 -2.59
CA LEU A 19 -8.84 2.42 -3.06
C LEU A 19 -9.12 2.45 -4.58
N GLY A 20 -9.31 3.64 -5.16
CA GLY A 20 -9.65 3.83 -6.57
C GLY A 20 -11.12 3.44 -6.80
N ASP A 21 -11.33 2.60 -7.81
CA ASP A 21 -12.66 2.13 -8.22
C ASP A 21 -13.01 0.74 -7.64
N VAL A 22 -12.18 0.24 -6.72
CA VAL A 22 -12.35 -1.08 -6.11
C VAL A 22 -13.24 -0.97 -4.86
N ASP A 23 -13.99 -2.01 -4.51
CA ASP A 23 -14.73 -2.05 -3.25
C ASP A 23 -13.87 -2.57 -2.10
N ILE A 24 -14.30 -2.34 -0.86
CA ILE A 24 -13.52 -2.70 0.33
C ILE A 24 -13.30 -4.22 0.46
N HIS A 25 -14.25 -5.04 -0.01
CA HIS A 25 -14.13 -6.50 0.06
C HIS A 25 -13.09 -7.00 -0.93
N THR A 26 -13.16 -6.55 -2.19
CA THR A 26 -12.13 -6.88 -3.19
C THR A 26 -10.74 -6.41 -2.74
N LEU A 27 -10.63 -5.24 -2.10
CA LEU A 27 -9.35 -4.80 -1.54
C LEU A 27 -8.82 -5.76 -0.48
N LEU A 28 -9.67 -6.25 0.42
CA LEU A 28 -9.25 -7.19 1.45
C LEU A 28 -8.73 -8.49 0.84
N ASP A 29 -9.37 -8.99 -0.21
CA ASP A 29 -8.91 -10.19 -0.90
C ASP A 29 -7.56 -9.95 -1.60
N LEU A 30 -7.40 -8.81 -2.29
CA LEU A 30 -6.12 -8.42 -2.90
C LEU A 30 -4.99 -8.26 -1.87
N ILE A 31 -5.29 -7.67 -0.71
CA ILE A 31 -4.34 -7.53 0.39
C ILE A 31 -3.91 -8.91 0.88
N LYS A 32 -4.85 -9.83 1.09
CA LYS A 32 -4.54 -11.17 1.56
C LYS A 32 -3.66 -11.92 0.55
N ASP A 33 -4.10 -11.97 -0.70
CA ASP A 33 -3.40 -12.68 -1.76
C ASP A 33 -1.97 -12.16 -1.98
N THR A 34 -1.78 -10.84 -1.89
CA THR A 34 -0.48 -10.22 -2.12
C THR A 34 0.42 -10.25 -0.88
N LEU A 35 -0.13 -9.97 0.31
CA LEU A 35 0.66 -9.71 1.51
C LEU A 35 0.78 -10.90 2.46
N GLU A 36 -0.17 -11.84 2.51
CA GLU A 36 -0.06 -13.03 3.37
C GLU A 36 1.11 -13.97 3.02
N PRO A 37 1.49 -14.17 1.74
CA PRO A 37 2.66 -14.98 1.42
C PRO A 37 3.95 -14.38 2.00
N ILE A 38 4.02 -13.05 1.95
CA ILE A 38 5.20 -12.20 2.20
C ILE A 38 5.33 -11.84 3.69
N SER A 39 4.21 -11.58 4.34
CA SER A 39 4.12 -10.98 5.67
C SER A 39 2.93 -11.54 6.43
N GLU A 40 2.91 -11.33 7.74
CA GLU A 40 1.75 -11.60 8.57
C GLU A 40 0.98 -10.30 8.80
N ILE A 41 -0.30 -10.31 8.46
CA ILE A 41 -1.20 -9.18 8.68
C ILE A 41 -1.62 -9.22 10.15
N ILE A 42 -1.21 -8.20 10.91
CA ILE A 42 -1.58 -8.06 12.33
C ILE A 42 -2.95 -7.40 12.44
N ASP A 43 -3.15 -6.30 11.70
CA ASP A 43 -4.35 -5.49 11.78
C ASP A 43 -4.59 -4.71 10.48
N ILE A 44 -5.86 -4.45 10.19
CA ILE A 44 -6.30 -3.58 9.09
C ILE A 44 -7.28 -2.56 9.67
N SER A 45 -6.95 -1.29 9.51
CA SER A 45 -7.80 -0.19 9.91
C SER A 45 -8.23 0.62 8.70
N ALA A 46 -9.49 1.02 8.68
CA ALA A 46 -10.07 1.85 7.63
C ALA A 46 -10.92 2.95 8.26
N LEU A 47 -10.93 4.13 7.65
CA LEU A 47 -11.75 5.23 8.12
C LEU A 47 -13.20 5.02 7.69
N CYS A 48 -14.11 5.02 8.67
CA CYS A 48 -15.55 4.82 8.45
C CYS A 48 -16.33 6.08 8.82
N ARG A 49 -17.40 6.38 8.09
CA ARG A 49 -18.30 7.48 8.44
C ARG A 49 -19.14 7.11 9.65
N LYS A 50 -19.08 7.91 10.70
CA LYS A 50 -19.82 7.66 11.95
C LYS A 50 -21.32 7.54 11.67
N GLY A 51 -21.92 6.43 12.10
CA GLY A 51 -23.35 6.17 11.95
C GLY A 51 -23.77 5.59 10.60
N LEU A 52 -22.82 5.35 9.69
CA LEU A 52 -23.03 4.66 8.42
C LEU A 52 -22.13 3.41 8.36
N THR A 53 -22.51 2.42 7.55
CA THR A 53 -21.67 1.25 7.24
C THR A 53 -20.71 1.51 6.07
N GLU A 54 -20.55 2.78 5.68
CA GLU A 54 -19.74 3.21 4.55
C GLU A 54 -18.29 3.50 4.98
N PHE A 55 -17.37 2.77 4.38
CA PHE A 55 -15.93 3.05 4.47
C PHE A 55 -15.55 4.15 3.47
N LEU A 56 -14.66 5.03 3.91
CA LEU A 56 -14.09 6.02 3.02
C LEU A 56 -13.08 5.34 2.09
N PRO A 57 -12.99 5.77 0.82
CA PRO A 57 -12.09 5.16 -0.16
C PRO A 57 -10.61 5.46 0.13
N TYR A 58 -10.30 6.22 1.18
CA TYR A 58 -8.94 6.63 1.54
C TYR A 58 -8.66 6.34 3.01
N GLY A 59 -7.36 6.25 3.33
CA GLY A 59 -6.90 6.14 4.72
C GLY A 59 -6.97 4.73 5.28
N VAL A 60 -6.94 3.70 4.43
CA VAL A 60 -6.72 2.32 4.87
C VAL A 60 -5.26 2.19 5.30
N LYS A 61 -5.04 1.64 6.49
CA LYS A 61 -3.73 1.33 7.03
C LYS A 61 -3.66 -0.13 7.43
N ILE A 62 -2.56 -0.76 7.07
CA ILE A 62 -2.31 -2.17 7.32
C ILE A 62 -1.06 -2.27 8.18
N LEU A 63 -1.19 -2.97 9.30
CA LEU A 63 -0.08 -3.29 10.17
C LEU A 63 0.43 -4.69 9.78
N LEU A 64 1.65 -4.75 9.27
CA LEU A 64 2.28 -5.98 8.81
C LEU A 64 3.48 -6.31 9.67
N ARG A 65 3.69 -7.60 9.93
CA ARG A 65 4.95 -8.16 10.41
C ARG A 65 5.62 -8.90 9.27
N LYS A 66 6.82 -8.48 8.88
CA LYS A 66 7.58 -9.18 7.84
C LYS A 66 8.01 -10.56 8.35
N LYS A 67 7.96 -11.57 7.48
CA LYS A 67 8.46 -12.92 7.81
C LYS A 67 9.98 -13.00 7.77
N SER A 68 10.63 -12.16 6.95
CA SER A 68 12.08 -12.02 6.85
C SER A 68 12.47 -10.55 6.65
N VAL A 69 13.70 -10.20 7.05
CA VAL A 69 14.26 -8.84 6.94
C VAL A 69 14.41 -8.43 5.47
N ASP A 70 14.73 -9.39 4.60
CA ASP A 70 14.97 -9.16 3.16
C ASP A 70 13.68 -9.12 2.33
N THR A 71 12.52 -9.30 2.98
CA THR A 71 11.25 -9.35 2.29
C THR A 71 10.87 -7.98 1.73
N ILE A 72 10.80 -7.90 0.40
CA ILE A 72 10.38 -6.70 -0.33
C ILE A 72 8.85 -6.67 -0.39
N ILE A 73 8.27 -5.64 0.23
CA ILE A 73 6.84 -5.35 0.08
C ILE A 73 6.65 -4.67 -1.28
N PRO A 74 5.71 -5.12 -2.12
CA PRO A 74 5.46 -4.50 -3.42
C PRO A 74 5.01 -3.04 -3.26
N SER A 75 5.20 -2.22 -4.30
CA SER A 75 4.74 -0.83 -4.29
C SER A 75 3.28 -0.69 -4.75
N PHE A 76 2.73 -1.75 -5.35
CA PHE A 76 1.39 -1.78 -5.92
C PHE A 76 0.64 -3.07 -5.55
N LEU A 77 -0.67 -2.97 -5.45
CA LEU A 77 -1.58 -4.11 -5.51
C LEU A 77 -2.17 -4.18 -6.91
N ASP A 78 -1.94 -5.30 -7.61
CA ASP A 78 -2.42 -5.53 -8.97
C ASP A 78 -3.82 -6.13 -8.94
N TYR A 79 -4.73 -5.62 -9.78
CA TYR A 79 -6.07 -6.18 -10.00
C TYR A 79 -6.44 -6.12 -11.49
N GLU A 80 -7.53 -6.79 -11.88
CA GLU A 80 -7.90 -7.00 -13.29
C GLU A 80 -7.89 -5.73 -14.16
N TYR A 81 -8.31 -4.59 -13.59
CA TYR A 81 -8.45 -3.33 -14.32
C TYR A 81 -7.37 -2.30 -14.00
N GLY A 82 -6.41 -2.58 -13.11
CA GLY A 82 -5.42 -1.58 -12.74
C GLY A 82 -4.49 -1.92 -11.58
N LYS A 83 -3.90 -0.86 -11.01
CA LYS A 83 -2.94 -0.94 -9.91
C LYS A 83 -3.28 0.06 -8.81
N ILE A 84 -3.38 -0.41 -7.57
CA ILE A 84 -3.54 0.42 -6.38
C ILE A 84 -2.16 0.69 -5.79
N ASN A 85 -1.86 1.93 -5.42
CA ASN A 85 -0.58 2.27 -4.81
C ASN A 85 -0.58 1.94 -3.31
N ILE A 86 0.53 1.39 -2.81
CA ILE A 86 0.74 1.19 -1.39
C ILE A 86 2.05 1.84 -0.93
N PHE A 87 2.03 2.47 0.24
CA PHE A 87 3.14 3.27 0.75
C PHE A 87 3.56 2.79 2.12
N TYR A 88 4.85 2.55 2.31
CA TYR A 88 5.42 2.15 3.59
C TYR A 88 6.78 2.81 3.80
N ARG A 89 7.29 2.81 5.04
CA ARG A 89 8.59 3.44 5.32
C ARG A 89 9.72 2.69 4.61
N GLY A 90 10.50 3.38 3.79
CA GLY A 90 11.61 2.78 3.01
C GLY A 90 11.19 2.12 1.69
N TYR A 91 9.99 2.42 1.19
CA TYR A 91 9.54 1.99 -0.13
C TYR A 91 10.42 2.53 -1.27
N LYS A 92 10.52 1.76 -2.35
CA LYS A 92 11.27 2.12 -3.55
C LYS A 92 10.53 3.20 -4.35
N GLU A 93 11.28 3.90 -5.19
CA GLU A 93 10.71 4.95 -6.04
C GLU A 93 9.63 4.34 -6.95
N ALA A 94 8.39 4.79 -6.80
CA ALA A 94 7.26 4.33 -7.60
C ALA A 94 6.37 5.51 -7.95
N CYS A 95 6.01 5.59 -9.23
CA CYS A 95 5.21 6.67 -9.77
C CYS A 95 3.73 6.35 -9.59
N SER A 96 3.04 7.15 -8.78
CA SER A 96 1.61 6.97 -8.51
C SER A 96 0.72 7.33 -9.69
N TYR A 97 1.27 8.06 -10.69
CA TYR A 97 0.58 8.49 -11.90
C TYR A 97 0.64 7.41 -13.00
N CYS A 98 1.83 7.03 -13.48
CA CYS A 98 1.96 6.01 -14.53
C CYS A 98 1.99 4.57 -14.01
N LYS A 99 1.95 4.38 -12.67
CA LYS A 99 1.94 3.07 -12.00
C LYS A 99 3.16 2.20 -12.30
N GLN A 100 4.32 2.82 -12.43
CA GLN A 100 5.60 2.14 -12.70
C GLN A 100 6.60 2.37 -11.56
N GLU A 101 7.43 1.37 -11.29
CA GLU A 101 8.57 1.49 -10.38
C GLU A 101 9.77 2.16 -11.08
N GLY A 102 10.71 2.68 -10.29
CA GLY A 102 11.98 3.24 -10.76
C GLY A 102 12.01 4.77 -10.91
N HIS A 103 10.92 5.48 -10.64
CA HIS A 103 10.93 6.95 -10.59
C HIS A 103 9.80 7.52 -9.73
N TRP A 104 10.03 8.72 -9.18
CA TRP A 104 8.99 9.52 -8.53
C TRP A 104 8.06 10.20 -9.53
N ASN A 105 6.89 10.65 -9.07
CA ASN A 105 5.97 11.47 -9.89
C ASN A 105 6.65 12.70 -10.51
N SER A 106 7.59 13.33 -9.81
CA SER A 106 8.40 14.46 -10.31
C SER A 106 9.28 14.07 -11.50
N GLY A 107 9.71 12.80 -11.57
CA GLY A 107 10.47 12.24 -12.67
C GLY A 107 9.61 11.83 -13.88
N CYS A 108 8.29 11.68 -13.70
CA CYS A 108 7.42 11.04 -14.68
C CYS A 108 7.33 11.82 -16.00
N GLU A 109 7.74 11.18 -17.10
CA GLU A 109 7.72 11.76 -18.45
C GLU A 109 6.28 12.02 -18.93
N PHE A 110 5.33 11.15 -18.58
CA PHE A 110 3.92 11.34 -18.93
C PHE A 110 3.34 12.64 -18.32
N LEU A 111 3.71 12.95 -17.08
CA LEU A 111 3.30 14.20 -16.43
C LEU A 111 3.98 15.42 -17.07
N LYS A 112 5.29 15.34 -17.34
CA LYS A 112 6.04 16.40 -18.01
C LYS A 112 5.52 16.70 -19.41
N ASN A 113 5.11 15.67 -20.16
CA ASN A 113 4.57 15.84 -21.51
C ASN A 113 3.16 16.43 -21.50
N LYS A 114 2.38 16.23 -20.44
CA LYS A 114 1.04 16.84 -20.28
C LYS A 114 1.13 18.30 -19.85
N SER A 115 2.08 18.67 -18.99
CA SER A 115 2.29 20.07 -18.59
C SER A 115 2.87 20.96 -19.70
N ARG A 116 3.60 20.37 -20.67
CA ARG A 116 4.14 21.09 -21.84
C ARG A 116 3.14 21.34 -22.97
N LYS A 117 1.98 20.65 -22.95
CA LYS A 117 0.93 20.79 -23.97
C LYS A 117 -0.16 21.80 -23.58
N ASN A 118 -0.02 22.46 -22.43
CA ASN A 118 -0.89 23.54 -21.96
C ASN A 118 -0.19 24.87 -22.04
#